data_AF-A0A7C2X8H8-F1
#
_entry.id   AF-A0A7C2X8H8-F1
#
_cell.length_a   1.000
_cell.length_b   1.000
_cell.length_c   1.000
_cell.angle_alpha   90.00
_cell.angle_beta   90.00
_cell.angle_gamma   90.00
#
_symmetry.space_group_name_H-M   'P 1'
#
loop_
_entity.id
_entity.type
_entity.pdbx_description
1 polymer ?
#
loop_
_entity_poly.entity_id
_entity_poly.type
_entity_poly.pdbx_seq_one_letter_code
_entity_poly.pdbx_strand_id
1 'polypeptide(L)'
;MNSRTLILLLLGILGVLTGLARQQPAAHAPETVPLGPHTAATRTESRPEEICAVCRQPVGSEGVAYEAEGHRIVLHRHELASDSAAQLRGLIRQLRPRGAFLGTSAEYGSLSWVWFFTGLYVLAGLGFAALCAHRAMHTGHRPVPWFFAGLFFTAFAYLLLLTRRRRTVAAPAGIPRGLGKFATTLPSQPCPGCGALNHPAANRCSGCGGKLDPRVESEAARVLSPLN
;
A
#
# COMPACT_ATOMS: atom_id res chain seq x y z
N MET A 1 9.22 4.25 -72.34
CA MET A 1 9.24 3.48 -71.06
C MET A 1 10.49 3.91 -70.31
N ASN A 2 10.35 4.61 -69.18
CA ASN A 2 11.44 5.37 -68.58
C ASN A 2 12.40 4.48 -67.80
N SER A 3 13.71 4.75 -67.93
CA SER A 3 14.80 4.04 -67.24
C SER A 3 14.61 3.96 -65.71
N ARG A 4 13.93 4.96 -65.12
CA ARG A 4 13.61 4.98 -63.68
C ARG A 4 12.59 3.93 -63.24
N THR A 5 11.67 3.52 -64.11
CA THR A 5 10.64 2.51 -63.80
C THR A 5 11.21 1.09 -63.83
N LEU A 6 12.23 0.84 -64.65
CA LEU A 6 12.91 -0.47 -64.72
C LEU A 6 13.78 -0.75 -63.49
N ILE A 7 14.45 0.28 -62.95
CA ILE A 7 15.34 0.15 -61.77
C ILE A 7 14.52 -0.14 -60.49
N LEU A 8 13.34 0.46 -60.34
CA LEU A 8 12.46 0.20 -59.18
C LEU A 8 11.84 -1.20 -59.21
N LEU A 9 11.52 -1.73 -60.41
CA LEU A 9 11.02 -3.11 -60.55
C LEU A 9 12.12 -4.14 -60.28
N LEU A 10 13.36 -3.90 -60.72
CA LEU A 10 14.49 -4.79 -60.44
C LEU A 10 14.88 -4.81 -58.96
N LEU A 11 14.83 -3.67 -58.26
CA LEU A 11 15.06 -3.61 -56.81
C LEU A 11 13.94 -4.28 -56.01
N GLY A 12 12.68 -4.18 -56.46
CA GLY A 12 11.55 -4.86 -55.84
C GLY A 12 11.65 -6.39 -55.93
N ILE A 13 12.10 -6.92 -57.07
CA ILE A 13 12.25 -8.38 -57.26
C ILE A 13 13.47 -8.93 -56.51
N LEU A 14 14.56 -8.16 -56.42
CA LEU A 14 15.75 -8.59 -55.67
C LEU A 14 15.50 -8.64 -54.15
N GLY A 15 14.66 -7.74 -53.61
CA GLY A 15 14.29 -7.74 -52.19
C GLY A 15 13.41 -8.92 -51.77
N VAL A 16 12.54 -9.42 -52.67
CA VAL A 16 11.68 -10.59 -52.41
C VAL A 16 12.49 -11.90 -52.44
N LEU A 17 13.55 -11.98 -53.25
CA LEU A 17 14.42 -13.16 -53.32
C LEU A 17 15.40 -13.30 -52.14
N THR A 18 15.74 -12.21 -51.44
CA THR A 18 16.58 -12.28 -50.22
C THR A 18 15.79 -12.64 -48.95
N GLY A 19 14.45 -12.64 -48.99
CA GLY A 19 13.58 -13.01 -47.86
C GLY A 19 13.37 -14.51 -47.69
N LEU A 20 13.76 -15.34 -48.67
CA LEU A 20 13.83 -16.80 -48.54
C LEU A 20 15.14 -17.21 -47.84
N ALA A 21 15.39 -16.59 -46.68
CA ALA A 21 16.41 -17.03 -45.75
C ALA A 21 16.02 -18.43 -45.28
N ARG A 22 16.76 -19.43 -45.78
CA ARG A 22 16.98 -20.76 -45.19
C ARG A 22 15.89 -21.20 -44.20
N GLN A 23 14.90 -21.92 -44.71
CA GLN A 23 14.24 -22.96 -43.93
C GLN A 23 15.30 -24.01 -43.59
N GLN A 24 16.05 -23.74 -42.52
CA GLN A 24 16.96 -24.69 -41.93
C GLN A 24 16.07 -25.81 -41.38
N PRO A 25 16.26 -27.07 -41.82
CA PRO A 25 15.42 -28.18 -41.41
C PRO A 25 15.37 -28.21 -39.88
N ALA A 26 14.15 -28.30 -39.35
CA ALA A 26 13.85 -28.18 -37.93
C ALA A 26 14.81 -29.03 -37.09
N ALA A 27 15.82 -28.38 -36.53
CA ALA A 27 16.71 -28.99 -35.56
C ALA A 27 15.82 -29.58 -34.48
N HIS A 28 16.05 -30.85 -34.15
CA HIS A 28 15.28 -31.51 -33.10
C HIS A 28 15.31 -30.66 -31.85
N ALA A 29 14.13 -30.27 -31.37
CA ALA A 29 14.01 -29.41 -30.21
C ALA A 29 14.71 -30.11 -29.03
N PRO A 30 15.68 -29.44 -28.37
CA PRO A 30 16.47 -30.06 -27.31
C PRO A 30 15.56 -30.50 -26.17
N GLU A 31 15.86 -31.67 -25.61
CA GLU A 31 15.12 -32.27 -24.50
C GLU A 31 15.30 -31.47 -23.20
N THR A 32 16.51 -30.95 -22.99
CA THR A 32 16.81 -30.04 -21.87
C THR A 32 17.53 -28.81 -22.38
N VAL A 33 17.15 -27.63 -21.87
CA VAL A 33 17.79 -26.34 -22.21
C VAL A 33 18.34 -25.73 -20.93
N PRO A 34 19.67 -25.55 -20.79
CA PRO A 34 20.24 -24.91 -19.60
C PRO A 34 19.86 -23.42 -19.59
N LEU A 35 19.21 -22.97 -18.52
CA LEU A 35 18.82 -21.57 -18.32
C LEU A 35 19.78 -20.83 -17.38
N GLY A 36 20.57 -21.56 -16.59
CA GLY A 36 21.54 -21.03 -15.64
C GLY A 36 22.38 -22.14 -15.01
N PRO A 37 23.20 -21.83 -13.98
CA PRO A 37 24.08 -22.80 -13.34
C PRO A 37 23.34 -23.93 -12.61
N HIS A 38 22.09 -23.69 -12.19
CA HIS A 38 21.28 -24.64 -11.42
C HIS A 38 19.85 -24.82 -11.96
N THR A 39 19.54 -24.21 -13.10
CA THR A 39 18.18 -24.24 -13.68
C THR A 39 18.25 -24.70 -15.12
N ALA A 40 17.44 -25.70 -15.45
CA ALA A 40 17.25 -26.20 -16.81
C ALA A 40 15.75 -26.28 -17.10
N ALA A 41 15.37 -25.95 -18.34
CA ALA A 41 14.05 -26.22 -18.84
C ALA A 41 13.99 -27.65 -19.38
N THR A 42 13.02 -28.43 -18.91
CA THR A 42 12.79 -29.79 -19.40
C THR A 42 11.65 -29.77 -20.40
N ARG A 43 11.84 -30.42 -21.55
CA ARG A 43 10.82 -30.55 -22.57
C ARG A 43 9.71 -31.46 -22.07
N THR A 44 8.47 -31.02 -22.26
CA THR A 44 7.26 -31.80 -21.99
C THR A 44 6.37 -31.81 -23.25
N GLU A 45 5.44 -32.76 -23.31
CA GLU A 45 4.46 -32.81 -24.40
C GLU A 45 3.49 -31.64 -24.32
N SER A 46 3.24 -30.96 -25.44
CA SER A 46 2.25 -29.88 -25.54
C SER A 46 0.83 -30.45 -25.60
N ARG A 47 -0.12 -29.74 -25.02
CA ARG A 47 -1.55 -30.06 -25.14
C ARG A 47 -2.18 -29.29 -26.30
N PRO A 48 -3.16 -29.86 -27.02
CA PRO A 48 -3.71 -29.24 -28.23
C PRO A 48 -4.43 -27.91 -27.96
N GLU A 49 -4.92 -27.67 -26.74
CA GLU A 49 -5.58 -26.44 -26.31
C GLU A 49 -4.61 -25.32 -25.87
N GLU A 50 -3.30 -25.58 -25.83
CA GLU A 50 -2.32 -24.61 -25.37
C GLU A 50 -2.03 -23.54 -26.43
N ILE A 51 -1.76 -22.31 -25.97
CA ILE A 51 -1.50 -21.15 -26.81
C ILE A 51 0.00 -20.85 -26.83
N CYS A 52 0.56 -20.59 -28.00
CA CYS A 52 1.96 -20.22 -28.16
C CYS A 52 2.26 -18.91 -27.45
N ALA A 53 3.31 -18.89 -26.62
CA ALA A 53 3.72 -17.71 -25.87
C ALA A 53 4.21 -16.55 -26.76
N VAL A 54 4.61 -16.84 -28.00
CA VAL A 54 5.15 -15.85 -28.97
C VAL A 54 4.06 -15.35 -29.92
N CYS A 55 3.52 -16.22 -30.78
CA CYS A 55 2.57 -15.81 -31.83
C CYS A 55 1.11 -15.74 -31.34
N ARG A 56 0.82 -16.22 -30.12
CA ARG A 56 -0.52 -16.27 -29.52
C ARG A 56 -1.57 -17.09 -30.28
N GLN A 57 -1.13 -18.03 -31.11
CA GLN A 57 -2.00 -18.99 -31.81
C GLN A 57 -1.99 -20.35 -31.09
N PRO A 58 -3.05 -21.17 -31.21
CA PRO A 58 -3.08 -22.53 -30.67
C PRO A 58 -1.96 -23.37 -31.29
N VAL A 59 -1.28 -24.16 -30.44
CA VAL A 59 -0.06 -24.87 -30.86
C VAL A 59 -0.35 -26.21 -31.52
N GLY A 60 -1.44 -26.87 -31.13
CA GLY A 60 -1.78 -28.21 -31.62
C GLY A 60 -0.75 -29.27 -31.20
N SER A 61 -0.69 -30.37 -31.95
CA SER A 61 0.17 -31.53 -31.65
C SER A 61 1.65 -31.35 -32.06
N GLU A 62 1.97 -30.34 -32.87
CA GLU A 62 3.34 -30.09 -33.35
C GLU A 62 4.16 -29.17 -32.43
N GLY A 63 3.55 -28.77 -31.32
CA GLY A 63 4.14 -27.89 -30.32
C GLY A 63 5.32 -28.47 -29.57
N VAL A 64 6.04 -27.57 -28.93
CA VAL A 64 7.00 -27.91 -27.88
C VAL A 64 6.61 -27.15 -26.62
N ALA A 65 6.50 -27.87 -25.51
CA ALA A 65 6.32 -27.29 -24.19
C ALA A 65 7.62 -27.45 -23.40
N TYR A 66 8.00 -26.42 -22.66
CA TYR A 66 9.14 -26.40 -21.76
C TYR A 66 8.65 -26.07 -20.35
N GLU A 67 9.05 -26.87 -19.37
CA GLU A 67 8.78 -26.63 -17.96
C GLU A 67 10.06 -26.18 -17.27
N ALA A 68 10.03 -24.99 -16.67
CA ALA A 68 11.15 -24.39 -15.95
C ALA A 68 10.62 -23.59 -14.77
N GLU A 69 11.16 -23.83 -13.57
CA GLU A 69 10.81 -23.07 -12.36
C GLU A 69 9.30 -23.08 -12.04
N GLY A 70 8.59 -24.16 -12.37
CA GLY A 70 7.13 -24.26 -12.22
C GLY A 70 6.33 -23.46 -13.25
N HIS A 71 7.00 -22.85 -14.23
CA HIS A 71 6.38 -22.20 -15.39
C HIS A 71 6.43 -23.12 -16.60
N ARG A 72 5.27 -23.31 -17.23
CA ARG A 72 5.12 -24.06 -18.48
C ARG A 72 5.02 -23.08 -19.65
N ILE A 73 5.93 -23.22 -20.61
CA ILE A 73 6.07 -22.32 -21.77
C ILE A 73 5.86 -23.15 -23.03
N VAL A 74 4.81 -22.82 -23.77
CA VAL A 74 4.43 -23.54 -24.99
C VAL A 74 4.74 -22.69 -26.20
N LEU A 75 5.38 -23.29 -27.20
CA LEU A 75 5.88 -22.61 -28.39
C LEU A 75 5.61 -23.49 -29.62
N HIS A 76 5.31 -22.87 -30.76
CA HIS A 76 5.44 -23.56 -32.03
C HIS A 76 6.92 -23.83 -32.32
N ARG A 77 7.23 -24.97 -32.92
CA ARG A 77 8.62 -25.36 -33.23
C ARG A 77 9.34 -24.34 -34.12
N HIS A 78 8.62 -23.67 -35.03
CA HIS A 78 9.21 -22.66 -35.93
C HIS A 78 9.48 -21.32 -35.24
N GLU A 79 8.83 -21.03 -34.11
CA GLU A 79 9.08 -19.83 -33.30
C GLU A 79 10.25 -20.02 -32.34
N LEU A 80 10.80 -21.24 -32.22
CA LEU A 80 11.94 -21.53 -31.38
C LEU A 80 13.20 -20.92 -32.01
N ALA A 81 13.75 -19.90 -31.34
CA ALA A 81 14.97 -19.24 -31.78
C ALA A 81 16.17 -20.19 -31.73
N SER A 82 17.20 -19.90 -32.51
CA SER A 82 18.47 -20.65 -32.48
C SER A 82 19.12 -20.64 -31.10
N ASP A 83 18.94 -19.54 -30.34
CA ASP A 83 19.29 -19.44 -28.92
C ASP A 83 18.04 -19.62 -28.05
N SER A 84 17.61 -20.87 -27.91
CA SER A 84 16.45 -21.24 -27.10
C SER A 84 16.62 -20.86 -25.63
N ALA A 85 17.85 -20.89 -25.10
CA ALA A 85 18.14 -20.51 -23.71
C ALA A 85 17.90 -19.02 -23.45
N ALA A 86 18.33 -18.13 -24.35
CA ALA A 86 18.03 -16.70 -24.23
C ALA A 86 16.53 -16.40 -24.41
N GLN A 87 15.88 -17.04 -25.38
CA GLN A 87 14.45 -16.85 -25.63
C GLN A 87 13.59 -17.28 -24.43
N LEU A 88 13.82 -18.50 -23.91
CA LEU A 88 13.10 -19.03 -22.76
C LEU A 88 13.32 -18.15 -21.51
N ARG A 89 14.56 -17.70 -21.24
CA ARG A 89 14.82 -16.73 -20.17
C ARG A 89 14.03 -15.44 -20.33
N GLY A 90 13.92 -14.92 -21.55
CA GLY A 90 13.11 -13.75 -21.86
C GLY A 90 11.64 -13.95 -21.54
N LEU A 91 11.08 -15.08 -21.95
CA LEU A 91 9.68 -15.45 -21.70
C LEU A 91 9.40 -15.69 -20.20
N ILE A 92 10.27 -16.41 -19.49
CA ILE A 92 10.16 -16.61 -18.03
C ILE A 92 10.15 -15.26 -17.31
N ARG A 93 11.03 -14.32 -17.69
CA ARG A 93 11.06 -12.97 -17.09
C ARG A 93 9.78 -12.17 -17.33
N GLN A 94 9.05 -12.44 -18.41
CA GLN A 94 7.75 -11.81 -18.69
C GLN A 94 6.62 -12.47 -17.92
N LEU A 95 6.67 -13.80 -17.76
CA LEU A 95 5.67 -14.59 -17.04
C LEU A 95 5.81 -14.49 -15.52
N ARG A 96 7.01 -14.22 -15.01
CA ARG A 96 7.23 -14.00 -13.57
C ARG A 96 6.39 -12.79 -13.11
N PRO A 97 5.48 -12.95 -12.13
CA PRO A 97 4.71 -11.84 -11.60
C PRO A 97 5.67 -10.82 -11.00
N ARG A 98 5.67 -9.60 -11.54
CA ARG A 98 6.40 -8.45 -10.98
C ARG A 98 5.64 -7.90 -9.77
N GLY A 99 5.47 -8.73 -8.75
CA GLY A 99 4.80 -8.36 -7.51
C GLY A 99 5.83 -8.11 -6.41
N ALA A 100 5.98 -6.86 -5.97
CA ALA A 100 6.82 -6.51 -4.81
C ALA A 100 6.32 -7.12 -3.48
N PHE A 101 5.13 -7.74 -3.45
CA PHE A 101 4.46 -8.18 -2.24
C PHE A 101 4.25 -9.70 -2.12
N LEU A 102 4.38 -10.46 -3.21
CA LEU A 102 4.09 -11.90 -3.24
C LEU A 102 5.17 -12.66 -4.03
N GLY A 103 6.44 -12.32 -3.80
CA GLY A 103 7.56 -13.04 -4.39
C GLY A 103 7.59 -14.49 -3.91
N THR A 104 7.16 -15.41 -4.76
CA THR A 104 7.27 -16.87 -4.53
C THR A 104 8.63 -17.43 -4.93
N SER A 105 9.54 -16.59 -5.42
CA SER A 105 10.93 -16.99 -5.66
C SER A 105 11.67 -17.08 -4.32
N ALA A 106 12.07 -18.30 -3.95
CA ALA A 106 12.83 -18.65 -2.75
C ALA A 106 14.25 -18.03 -2.66
N GLU A 107 14.60 -17.13 -3.58
CA GLU A 107 15.64 -16.14 -3.29
C GLU A 107 15.02 -15.11 -2.35
N TYR A 108 15.01 -15.45 -1.06
CA TYR A 108 14.80 -14.49 0.02
C TYR A 108 15.78 -13.34 -0.20
N GLY A 109 15.34 -12.29 -0.88
CA GLY A 109 15.98 -10.99 -0.83
C GLY A 109 15.96 -10.63 0.64
N SER A 110 17.06 -10.89 1.34
CA SER A 110 17.18 -10.67 2.77
C SER A 110 16.74 -9.24 3.00
N LEU A 111 15.66 -9.06 3.76
CA LEU A 111 15.13 -7.75 4.07
C LEU A 111 16.30 -6.96 4.64
N SER A 112 16.75 -5.94 3.91
CA SER A 112 17.93 -5.18 4.34
C SER A 112 17.68 -4.70 5.76
N TRP A 113 18.65 -4.94 6.65
CA TRP A 113 18.60 -4.46 8.03
C TRP A 113 18.26 -2.96 8.07
N VAL A 114 18.75 -2.18 7.10
CA VAL A 114 18.42 -0.76 6.97
C VAL A 114 16.91 -0.53 6.81
N TRP A 115 16.24 -1.28 5.93
CA TRP A 115 14.80 -1.15 5.71
C TRP A 115 13.99 -1.61 6.92
N PHE A 116 14.43 -2.68 7.59
CA PHE A 116 13.81 -3.15 8.83
C PHE A 116 13.87 -2.07 9.92
N PHE A 117 15.04 -1.52 10.20
CA PHE A 117 15.20 -0.48 11.21
C PHE A 117 14.51 0.83 10.82
N THR A 118 14.48 1.17 9.53
CA THR A 118 13.73 2.34 9.02
C THR A 118 12.23 2.17 9.29
N GLY A 119 11.67 1.00 8.99
CA GLY A 119 10.27 0.69 9.29
C GLY A 119 9.97 0.75 10.79
N LEU A 120 10.86 0.17 11.61
CA LEU A 120 10.73 0.20 13.07
C LEU A 120 10.78 1.63 13.63
N TYR A 121 11.66 2.48 13.11
CA TYR A 121 11.75 3.89 13.50
C TYR A 121 10.46 4.66 13.17
N VAL A 122 9.90 4.47 11.97
CA VAL A 122 8.63 5.10 11.56
C VAL A 122 7.47 4.63 12.46
N LEU A 123 7.40 3.34 12.76
CA LEU A 123 6.38 2.77 13.67
C LEU A 123 6.50 3.37 15.08
N ALA A 124 7.72 3.46 15.62
CA ALA A 124 7.96 4.08 16.92
C ALA A 124 7.53 5.56 16.92
N GLY A 125 7.88 6.32 15.88
CA GLY A 125 7.47 7.71 15.71
C GLY A 125 5.96 7.90 15.69
N LEU A 126 5.23 7.04 14.97
CA LEU A 126 3.76 7.05 14.95
C LEU A 126 3.18 6.75 16.34
N GLY A 127 3.75 5.80 17.08
CA GLY A 127 3.36 5.50 18.46
C GLY A 127 3.50 6.71 19.39
N PHE A 128 4.65 7.41 19.33
CA PHE A 128 4.86 8.61 20.13
C PHE A 128 4.00 9.80 19.69
N ALA A 129 3.75 9.96 18.39
CA ALA A 129 2.85 10.97 17.85
C ALA A 129 1.42 10.80 18.41
N ALA A 130 0.91 9.57 18.41
CA ALA A 130 -0.40 9.24 18.97
C ALA A 130 -0.47 9.50 20.48
N LEU A 131 0.55 9.06 21.24
CA LEU A 131 0.63 9.29 22.69
C LEU A 131 0.71 10.79 23.03
N CYS A 132 1.49 11.57 22.28
CA CYS A 132 1.60 13.01 22.46
C CYS A 132 0.29 13.73 22.15
N ALA A 133 -0.38 13.38 21.05
CA ALA A 133 -1.68 13.94 20.71
C ALA A 133 -2.73 13.63 21.77
N HIS A 134 -2.80 12.37 22.23
CA HIS A 134 -3.70 11.92 23.28
C HIS A 134 -3.48 12.70 24.58
N ARG A 135 -2.23 12.78 25.06
CA ARG A 135 -1.89 13.52 26.27
C ARG A 135 -2.14 15.02 26.11
N ALA A 136 -1.90 15.59 24.93
CA ALA A 136 -2.18 17.00 24.65
C ALA A 136 -3.68 17.29 24.80
N MET A 137 -4.57 16.41 24.31
CA MET A 137 -6.01 16.56 24.52
C MET A 137 -6.39 16.56 26.00
N HIS A 138 -5.84 15.64 26.80
CA HIS A 138 -6.12 15.55 28.24
C HIS A 138 -5.51 16.69 29.08
N THR A 139 -4.46 17.33 28.59
CA THR A 139 -3.79 18.46 29.28
C THR A 139 -4.22 19.82 28.75
N GLY A 140 -5.15 19.84 27.78
CA GLY A 140 -5.69 21.07 27.23
C GLY A 140 -4.75 21.80 26.26
N HIS A 141 -3.85 21.09 25.62
CA HIS A 141 -3.01 21.61 24.54
C HIS A 141 -3.60 21.28 23.17
N ARG A 142 -3.25 22.07 22.15
CA ARG A 142 -3.63 21.77 20.75
C ARG A 142 -2.94 20.46 20.34
N PRO A 143 -3.68 19.41 19.91
CA PRO A 143 -3.09 18.09 19.67
C PRO A 143 -2.20 18.04 18.42
N VAL A 144 -2.54 18.79 17.38
CA VAL A 144 -1.82 18.81 16.09
C VAL A 144 -0.31 19.09 16.22
N PRO A 145 0.16 20.18 16.86
CA PRO A 145 1.60 20.42 17.00
C PRO A 145 2.30 19.34 17.83
N TRP A 146 1.61 18.75 18.80
CA TRP A 146 2.17 17.68 19.64
C TRP A 146 2.24 16.32 18.93
N PHE A 147 1.32 16.06 18.00
CA PHE A 147 1.41 14.91 17.10
C PHE A 147 2.70 14.97 16.27
N PHE A 148 2.93 16.08 15.57
CA PHE A 148 4.15 16.25 14.77
C PHE A 148 5.41 16.26 15.63
N ALA A 149 5.37 16.89 16.82
CA ALA A 149 6.49 16.82 17.74
C ALA A 149 6.81 15.36 18.14
N GLY A 150 5.80 14.54 18.45
CA GLY A 150 5.97 13.12 18.75
C GLY A 150 6.45 12.30 17.54
N LEU A 151 6.06 12.67 16.32
CA LEU A 151 6.51 11.99 15.10
C LEU A 151 8.01 12.21 14.83
N PHE A 152 8.49 13.45 14.97
CA PHE A 152 9.88 13.81 14.63
C PHE A 152 10.86 13.64 15.80
N PHE A 153 10.44 13.95 17.03
CA PHE A 153 11.30 13.92 18.21
C PHE A 153 11.03 12.71 19.12
N THR A 154 10.10 11.83 18.73
CA THR A 154 9.78 10.57 19.41
C THR A 154 9.63 10.74 20.93
N ALA A 155 10.48 10.08 21.72
CA ALA A 155 10.44 10.09 23.18
C ALA A 155 10.71 11.49 23.77
N PHE A 156 11.50 12.33 23.11
CA PHE A 156 11.86 13.65 23.65
C PHE A 156 10.67 14.61 23.68
N ALA A 157 9.82 14.58 22.64
CA ALA A 157 8.58 15.36 22.64
C ALA A 157 7.62 14.90 23.74
N TYR A 158 7.54 13.59 23.99
CA TYR A 158 6.71 13.07 25.07
C TYR A 158 7.22 13.51 26.46
N LEU A 159 8.54 13.49 26.69
CA LEU A 159 9.17 14.01 27.91
C LEU A 159 8.91 15.52 28.11
N LEU A 160 9.03 16.32 27.05
CA LEU A 160 8.68 17.75 27.10
C LEU A 160 7.20 17.99 27.43
N LEU A 161 6.31 17.11 26.96
CA LEU A 161 4.88 17.18 27.28
C LEU A 161 4.59 16.75 28.73
N LEU A 162 5.40 15.85 29.30
CA LEU A 162 5.30 15.44 30.70
C LEU A 162 5.66 16.58 31.67
N THR A 163 6.66 17.40 31.33
CA THR A 163 7.14 18.49 32.18
C THR A 163 6.31 19.77 32.08
N ARG A 164 5.50 19.92 31.04
CA ARG A 164 4.62 21.09 30.89
C ARG A 164 3.47 21.08 31.89
N ARG A 165 3.25 22.24 32.53
CA ARG A 165 2.08 22.47 33.40
C ARG A 165 0.79 22.30 32.59
N ARG A 166 -0.16 21.56 33.16
CA ARG A 166 -1.51 21.42 32.61
C ARG A 166 -2.12 22.80 32.43
N ARG A 167 -2.67 23.09 31.25
CA ARG A 167 -3.46 24.31 31.05
C ARG A 167 -4.89 24.00 31.43
N THR A 168 -5.47 24.81 32.31
CA THR A 168 -6.92 24.85 32.53
C THR A 168 -7.55 25.32 31.23
N VAL A 169 -7.96 24.38 30.39
CA VAL A 169 -8.77 24.70 29.22
C VAL A 169 -10.16 24.99 29.74
N ALA A 170 -10.50 26.28 29.83
CA ALA A 170 -11.88 26.69 29.68
C ALA A 170 -12.34 26.06 28.36
N ALA A 171 -13.34 25.18 28.42
CA ALA A 171 -13.86 24.49 27.24
C ALA A 171 -14.03 25.54 26.13
N PRO A 172 -13.28 25.45 25.03
CA PRO A 172 -13.32 26.50 24.02
C PRO A 172 -14.77 26.62 23.56
N ALA A 173 -15.29 27.84 23.54
CA ALA A 173 -16.51 28.13 22.81
C ALA A 173 -16.31 27.57 21.39
N GLY A 174 -17.06 26.53 21.02
CA GLY A 174 -16.91 25.87 19.71
C GLY A 174 -16.29 24.46 19.69
N ILE A 175 -16.47 23.62 20.72
CA ILE A 175 -16.31 22.16 20.51
C ILE A 175 -17.34 21.73 19.45
N PRO A 176 -16.92 21.17 18.30
CA PRO A 176 -17.83 20.83 17.22
C PRO A 176 -18.85 19.77 17.69
N ARG A 177 -20.10 19.94 17.26
CA ARG A 177 -21.18 18.99 17.53
C ARG A 177 -20.75 17.58 17.09
N GLY A 178 -20.79 16.61 18.01
CA GLY A 178 -20.46 15.20 17.74
C GLY A 178 -19.11 14.71 18.25
N LEU A 179 -18.24 15.57 18.80
CA LEU A 179 -17.06 15.09 19.53
C LEU A 179 -17.51 14.47 20.86
N GLY A 180 -17.20 13.19 21.07
CA GLY A 180 -17.57 12.43 22.25
C GLY A 180 -17.19 13.15 23.54
N LYS A 181 -18.13 13.13 24.50
CA LYS A 181 -18.02 13.80 25.81
C LYS A 181 -16.70 13.43 26.49
N PHE A 182 -15.85 14.42 26.76
CA PHE A 182 -14.80 14.25 27.77
C PHE A 182 -15.48 14.17 29.13
N ALA A 183 -15.53 12.98 29.72
CA ALA A 183 -16.10 12.74 31.04
C ALA A 183 -15.28 13.47 32.11
N THR A 184 -15.56 14.76 32.30
CA THR A 184 -15.01 15.54 33.40
C THR A 184 -16.06 15.57 34.49
N THR A 185 -15.90 14.72 35.51
CA THR A 185 -16.71 14.78 36.72
C THR A 185 -16.25 15.97 37.55
N LEU A 186 -16.92 17.10 37.37
CA LEU A 186 -16.74 18.24 38.26
C LEU A 186 -17.35 17.92 39.64
N PRO A 187 -16.73 18.38 40.75
CA PRO A 187 -17.24 18.13 42.08
C PRO A 187 -18.62 18.79 42.27
N SER A 188 -19.48 18.12 43.03
CA SER A 188 -20.78 18.63 43.45
C SER A 188 -20.63 19.92 44.25
N GLN A 189 -21.57 20.84 44.10
CA GLN A 189 -21.56 22.11 44.83
C GLN A 189 -22.71 22.17 45.84
N PRO A 190 -22.45 22.60 47.09
CA PRO A 190 -23.50 22.76 48.07
C PRO A 190 -24.39 23.97 47.72
N CYS A 191 -25.70 23.81 47.90
CA CYS A 191 -26.64 24.92 47.76
C CYS A 191 -26.43 25.94 48.91
N PRO A 192 -26.36 27.25 48.62
CA PRO A 192 -26.21 28.27 49.67
C PRO A 192 -27.43 28.37 50.59
N GLY A 193 -28.60 27.92 50.14
CA GLY A 193 -29.83 27.95 50.94
C GLY A 193 -29.99 26.75 51.87
N CYS A 194 -29.82 25.52 51.36
CA CYS A 194 -30.13 24.29 52.12
C CYS A 194 -28.97 23.29 52.24
N GLY A 195 -27.78 23.60 51.72
CA GLY A 195 -26.60 22.73 51.81
C GLY A 195 -26.61 21.49 50.90
N ALA A 196 -27.71 21.19 50.19
CA ALA A 196 -27.78 20.03 49.31
C ALA A 196 -26.71 20.05 48.21
N LEU A 197 -26.08 18.90 47.94
CA LEU A 197 -25.07 18.76 46.89
C LEU A 197 -25.73 18.68 45.52
N ASN A 198 -25.42 19.65 44.66
CA ASN A 198 -25.98 19.79 43.32
C ASN A 198 -24.91 19.58 42.26
N HIS A 199 -25.33 19.11 41.08
CA HIS A 199 -24.46 19.08 39.90
C HIS A 199 -24.04 20.52 39.54
N PRO A 200 -22.78 20.78 39.16
CA PRO A 200 -22.30 22.15 38.88
C PRO A 200 -22.96 22.83 37.67
N ALA A 201 -23.69 22.07 36.86
CA ALA A 201 -24.52 22.57 35.75
C ALA A 201 -25.99 22.82 36.14
N ALA A 202 -26.39 22.58 37.39
CA ALA A 202 -27.77 22.73 37.83
C ALA A 202 -28.13 24.22 37.99
N ASN A 203 -29.26 24.63 37.41
CA ASN A 203 -29.82 25.99 37.56
C ASN A 203 -30.84 26.09 38.71
N ARG A 204 -31.19 24.97 39.33
CA ARG A 204 -32.09 24.87 40.49
C ARG A 204 -31.56 23.82 41.47
N CYS A 205 -31.78 24.06 42.75
CA CYS A 205 -31.41 23.13 43.80
C CYS A 205 -32.35 21.92 43.82
N SER A 206 -31.79 20.70 43.86
CA SER A 206 -32.54 19.45 44.02
C SER A 206 -33.22 19.30 45.38
N GLY A 207 -32.76 20.03 46.40
CA GLY A 207 -33.34 20.03 47.74
C GLY A 207 -34.45 21.08 47.91
N CYS A 208 -34.09 22.36 47.86
CA CYS A 208 -35.02 23.46 48.17
C CYS A 208 -35.66 24.14 46.95
N GLY A 209 -35.32 23.75 45.71
CA GLY A 209 -35.82 24.39 44.50
C GLY A 209 -35.27 25.80 44.21
N GLY A 210 -34.44 26.36 45.11
CA GLY A 210 -33.83 27.67 44.94
C GLY A 210 -33.00 27.78 43.66
N LYS A 211 -33.00 28.97 43.03
CA LYS A 211 -32.21 29.25 41.83
C LYS A 211 -30.72 29.15 42.16
N LEU A 212 -29.97 28.43 41.33
CA LEU A 212 -28.51 28.32 41.42
C LEU A 212 -27.88 29.01 40.21
N ASP A 213 -26.69 29.57 40.41
CA ASP A 213 -25.87 30.11 39.32
C ASP A 213 -24.93 28.99 38.81
N PRO A 214 -25.19 28.40 37.63
CA PRO A 214 -24.44 27.25 37.15
C PRO A 214 -23.01 27.68 36.80
N ARG A 215 -22.00 27.01 37.38
CA ARG A 215 -20.59 27.27 37.04
C ARG A 215 -20.18 26.74 35.68
N VAL A 216 -20.94 25.77 35.17
CA VAL A 216 -20.75 25.22 33.83
C VAL A 216 -22.08 25.19 33.10
N GLU A 217 -22.04 25.58 31.84
CA GLU A 217 -23.19 25.48 30.95
C GLU A 217 -23.59 24.00 30.80
N SER A 218 -24.88 23.71 30.93
CA SER A 218 -25.34 22.34 30.72
C SER A 218 -25.23 21.98 29.24
N GLU A 219 -24.77 20.76 28.94
CA GLU A 219 -24.71 20.28 27.55
C GLU A 219 -26.10 20.30 26.88
N ALA A 220 -27.16 20.09 27.67
CA ALA A 220 -28.54 20.19 27.20
C ALA A 220 -28.90 21.61 26.73
N ALA A 221 -28.44 22.65 27.43
CA ALA A 221 -28.64 24.04 27.02
C ALA A 221 -27.87 24.37 25.73
N ARG A 222 -26.71 23.73 25.52
CA ARG A 222 -25.86 23.95 24.34
C ARG A 222 -26.45 23.39 23.04
N VAL A 223 -27.24 22.31 23.11
CA VAL A 223 -27.94 21.75 21.93
C VAL A 223 -29.10 22.65 21.48
N LEU A 224 -29.73 23.35 22.43
CA LEU A 224 -30.92 24.18 22.18
C LEU A 224 -30.62 25.61 21.73
N SER A 225 -29.36 26.08 21.78
CA SER A 225 -29.02 27.40 21.22
C SER A 225 -29.13 27.37 19.68
N PRO A 226 -29.98 28.23 19.07
CA PRO A 226 -30.05 28.37 17.62
C PRO A 226 -28.70 28.86 17.09
N LEU A 227 -28.30 28.30 15.95
CA LEU A 227 -27.08 28.68 15.25
C LEU A 227 -27.20 30.18 14.87
N ASN A 228 -26.44 31.04 15.55
CA ASN A 228 -26.12 32.38 15.06
C ASN A 228 -24.88 32.32 14.16
#